data_AF-A0A5E6VCX0-F1
#
_entry.id   AF-A0A5E6VCX0-F1
#
_cell.length_a   1.000
_cell.length_b   1.000
_cell.length_c   1.000
_cell.angle_alpha   90.00
_cell.angle_beta   90.00
_cell.angle_gamma   90.00
#
_symmetry.space_group_name_H-M   'P 1'
#
loop_
_entity.id
_entity.type
_entity.pdbx_description
1 polymer ?
#
loop_
_entity_poly.entity_id
_entity_poly.type
_entity_poly.pdbx_seq_one_letter_code
_entity_poly.pdbx_strand_id
1 'polypeptide(L)'
;MAIRTGLQLGLGERFAVMAADLQEPPELVLEMNALLMTQNMDVVVGVREGRDDPVLSQLASKIFWGLYRRYVVPEIPLGGVDMFACNKSFRDTLLTLEERHSSLIAQIFWLGFRRTSVKYLRKKREHGLSAWTLRKKINYMMDSVFAFTDLPIRLLIRVGGAGSVLALFFGVIVIAAKLGGEILVPGYAVTMLMITLLGSLNLMGLGVVGSYAWRTYENTKSRPHAIPMRVEKFGAQRE
;
A
#
# COMPACT_ATOMS: atom_id res chain seq x y z
N MET A 1 1.99 -2.90 12.81
CA MET A 1 2.20 -2.51 14.23
C MET A 1 2.80 -3.66 15.03
N ALA A 2 2.10 -4.79 15.24
CA ALA A 2 2.63 -5.93 16.01
C ALA A 2 3.99 -6.46 15.52
N ILE A 3 4.16 -6.62 14.20
CA ILE A 3 5.45 -7.07 13.61
C ILE A 3 6.59 -6.12 13.99
N ARG A 4 6.40 -4.80 13.89
CA ARG A 4 7.41 -3.79 14.24
C ARG A 4 7.79 -3.86 15.71
N THR A 5 6.80 -3.98 16.60
CA THR A 5 7.04 -4.15 18.03
C THR A 5 7.80 -5.44 18.34
N GLY A 6 7.45 -6.54 17.68
CA GLY A 6 8.21 -7.81 17.79
C GLY A 6 9.66 -7.67 17.34
N LEU A 7 9.89 -6.99 16.21
CA LEU A 7 11.23 -6.69 15.71
C LEU A 7 12.02 -5.76 16.66
N GLN A 8 11.37 -4.78 17.30
CA GLN A 8 12.00 -3.89 18.29
C GLN A 8 12.47 -4.65 19.53
N LEU A 9 11.65 -5.59 20.02
CA LEU A 9 11.95 -6.34 21.25
C LEU A 9 12.91 -7.52 21.02
N GLY A 10 13.07 -7.98 19.78
CA GLY A 10 13.96 -9.08 19.46
C GLY A 10 15.44 -8.72 19.64
N LEU A 11 16.18 -9.62 20.30
CA LEU A 11 17.60 -9.46 20.66
C LEU A 11 18.58 -10.26 19.77
N GLY A 12 18.07 -10.98 18.77
CA GLY A 12 18.88 -11.78 17.87
C GLY A 12 19.64 -10.95 16.82
N GLU A 13 20.50 -11.62 16.04
CA GLU A 13 21.20 -11.02 14.90
C GLU A 13 20.43 -11.18 13.58
N ARG A 14 19.47 -12.10 13.55
CA ARG A 14 18.59 -12.39 12.42
C ARG A 14 17.18 -12.61 12.92
N PHE A 15 16.22 -12.17 12.12
CA PHE A 15 14.81 -12.11 12.48
C PHE A 15 14.00 -12.78 11.39
N ALA A 16 12.92 -13.45 11.77
CA ALA A 16 11.94 -13.98 10.85
C ALA A 16 10.54 -13.59 11.32
N VAL A 17 9.68 -13.29 10.36
CA VAL A 17 8.29 -12.92 10.59
C VAL A 17 7.41 -13.85 9.78
N MET A 18 6.51 -14.54 10.47
CA MET A 18 5.55 -15.47 9.87
C MET A 18 4.17 -15.31 10.51
N ALA A 19 3.13 -15.75 9.79
CA ALA A 19 1.79 -15.79 10.35
C ALA A 19 1.62 -16.97 11.32
N ALA A 20 0.71 -16.81 12.27
CA ALA A 20 0.43 -17.84 13.28
C ALA A 20 -0.62 -18.88 12.85
N ASP A 21 -1.11 -18.83 11.60
CA ASP A 21 -2.15 -19.71 11.10
C ASP A 21 -1.63 -20.97 10.38
N LEU A 22 -0.31 -21.22 10.46
CA LEU A 22 0.40 -22.39 9.94
C LEU A 22 0.17 -22.67 8.45
N GLN A 23 -0.22 -21.65 7.68
CA GLN A 23 -0.34 -21.76 6.24
C GLN A 23 1.02 -21.79 5.54
N GLU A 24 2.01 -21.14 6.15
CA GLU A 24 3.42 -21.20 5.79
C GLU A 24 4.12 -22.30 6.60
N PRO A 25 4.80 -23.27 5.96
CA PRO A 25 5.61 -24.25 6.66
C PRO A 25 6.72 -23.57 7.50
N PRO A 26 6.83 -23.85 8.81
CA PRO A 26 7.87 -23.28 9.67
C PRO A 26 9.30 -23.57 9.20
N GLU A 27 9.50 -24.65 8.44
CA GLU A 27 10.77 -25.04 7.86
C GLU A 27 11.34 -23.95 6.92
N LEU A 28 10.47 -23.11 6.32
CA LEU A 28 10.88 -21.97 5.50
C LEU A 28 11.73 -20.97 6.27
N VAL A 29 11.53 -20.83 7.59
CA VAL A 29 12.35 -19.94 8.42
C VAL A 29 13.81 -20.43 8.46
N LEU A 30 14.02 -21.74 8.48
CA LEU A 30 15.35 -22.35 8.47
C LEU A 30 16.03 -22.13 7.11
N GLU A 31 15.29 -22.32 6.02
CA GLU A 31 15.78 -22.06 4.66
C GLU A 31 16.16 -20.59 4.46
N MET A 32 15.29 -19.66 4.87
CA MET A 32 15.57 -18.23 4.80
C MET A 32 16.80 -17.83 5.63
N ASN A 33 16.97 -18.39 6.83
CA ASN A 33 18.17 -18.17 7.64
C ASN A 33 19.44 -18.72 6.97
N ALA A 34 19.37 -19.88 6.32
CA ALA A 34 20.48 -20.43 5.56
C ALA A 34 20.87 -19.50 4.39
N LEU A 35 19.91 -18.91 3.70
CA LEU A 35 20.17 -17.94 2.62
C LEU A 35 20.77 -16.63 3.13
N LEU A 36 20.28 -16.10 4.25
CA LEU A 36 20.87 -14.92 4.90
C LEU A 36 22.34 -15.16 5.28
N MET A 37 22.66 -16.39 5.70
CA MET A 37 24.02 -16.77 6.08
C MET A 37 24.96 -16.99 4.90
N THR A 38 24.48 -17.65 3.86
CA THR A 38 25.34 -18.14 2.78
C THR A 38 25.48 -17.15 1.63
N GLN A 39 24.46 -16.33 1.37
CA GLN A 39 24.38 -15.53 0.13
C GLN A 39 24.63 -14.03 0.31
N ASN A 40 25.13 -13.57 1.47
CA ASN A 40 25.36 -12.13 1.74
C ASN A 40 24.11 -11.28 1.40
N MET A 41 22.94 -11.81 1.76
CA MET A 41 21.64 -11.18 1.56
C MET A 41 21.19 -10.52 2.86
N ASP A 42 20.47 -9.40 2.75
CA ASP A 42 20.01 -8.65 3.92
C ASP A 42 18.56 -8.98 4.29
N VAL A 43 17.75 -9.34 3.29
CA VAL A 43 16.36 -9.73 3.46
C VAL A 43 15.97 -10.87 2.51
N VAL A 44 15.19 -11.83 3.01
CA VAL A 44 14.64 -12.93 2.23
C VAL A 44 13.13 -12.89 2.35
N VAL A 45 12.41 -12.93 1.23
CA VAL A 45 10.94 -12.88 1.21
C VAL A 45 10.34 -14.21 0.78
N GLY A 46 9.26 -14.62 1.45
CA GLY A 46 8.52 -15.83 1.12
C GLY A 46 7.44 -15.51 0.11
N VAL A 47 7.50 -16.16 -1.04
CA VAL A 47 6.62 -15.93 -2.18
C VAL A 47 5.82 -17.18 -2.45
N ARG A 48 4.51 -17.01 -2.60
CA ARG A 48 3.62 -18.14 -2.86
C ARG A 48 3.80 -18.66 -4.27
N GLU A 49 3.91 -19.97 -4.39
CA GLU A 49 3.92 -20.69 -5.65
C GLU A 49 2.49 -21.15 -5.97
N GLY A 50 1.83 -20.43 -6.90
CA GLY A 50 0.51 -20.79 -7.41
C GLY A 50 -0.67 -20.51 -6.46
N ARG A 51 -1.84 -20.31 -7.05
CA ARG A 51 -3.11 -20.07 -6.36
C ARG A 51 -4.13 -21.03 -6.96
N ASP A 52 -4.60 -22.00 -6.17
CA ASP A 52 -5.75 -22.83 -6.54
C ASP A 52 -7.07 -22.12 -6.16
N ASP A 53 -7.12 -20.82 -6.45
CA ASP A 53 -8.23 -19.92 -6.10
C ASP A 53 -9.19 -19.81 -7.31
N PRO A 54 -10.50 -19.57 -7.10
CA PRO A 54 -11.48 -19.41 -8.20
C PRO A 54 -11.05 -18.34 -9.22
N VAL A 55 -11.32 -18.56 -10.51
CA VAL A 55 -10.87 -17.71 -11.64
C VAL A 55 -11.13 -16.20 -11.43
N LEU A 56 -12.30 -15.84 -10.89
CA LEU A 56 -12.67 -14.45 -10.64
C LEU A 56 -11.75 -13.78 -9.59
N SER A 57 -11.36 -14.52 -8.56
CA SER A 57 -10.46 -14.05 -7.51
C SER A 57 -9.00 -13.99 -7.98
N GLN A 58 -8.61 -14.86 -8.91
CA GLN A 58 -7.32 -14.76 -9.60
C GLN A 58 -7.23 -13.51 -10.45
N LEU A 59 -8.28 -13.18 -11.22
CA LEU A 59 -8.29 -11.98 -12.07
C LEU A 59 -8.21 -10.71 -11.22
N ALA A 60 -9.04 -10.58 -10.19
CA ALA A 60 -9.00 -9.44 -9.27
C ALA A 60 -7.61 -9.27 -8.62
N SER A 61 -6.98 -10.38 -8.25
CA SER A 61 -5.63 -10.36 -7.66
C SER A 61 -4.54 -10.01 -8.67
N LYS A 62 -4.64 -10.49 -9.91
CA LYS A 62 -3.72 -10.13 -11.00
C LYS A 62 -3.80 -8.65 -11.32
N ILE A 63 -5.01 -8.09 -11.40
CA ILE A 63 -5.22 -6.65 -11.62
C ILE A 63 -4.64 -5.87 -10.44
N PHE A 64 -4.96 -6.28 -9.20
CA PHE A 64 -4.45 -5.65 -7.99
C PHE A 64 -2.91 -5.59 -7.98
N TRP A 65 -2.24 -6.73 -8.13
CA TRP A 65 -0.79 -6.79 -8.12
C TRP A 65 -0.17 -6.13 -9.36
N GLY A 66 -0.85 -6.16 -10.51
CA GLY A 66 -0.44 -5.42 -11.71
C GLY A 66 -0.41 -3.92 -11.48
N LEU A 67 -1.48 -3.36 -10.92
CA LEU A 67 -1.57 -1.94 -10.54
C LEU A 67 -0.55 -1.60 -9.44
N TYR A 68 -0.43 -2.46 -8.42
CA TYR A 68 0.53 -2.27 -7.33
C TYR A 68 1.96 -2.22 -7.84
N ARG A 69 2.33 -3.12 -8.74
CA ARG A 69 3.66 -3.10 -9.36
C ARG A 69 3.86 -1.90 -10.26
N ARG A 70 2.84 -1.53 -11.03
CA ARG A 70 2.94 -0.40 -11.96
C ARG A 70 3.12 0.93 -11.23
N TYR A 71 2.45 1.11 -10.10
CA TYR A 71 2.34 2.41 -9.45
C TYR A 71 3.06 2.51 -8.11
N VAL A 72 3.14 1.43 -7.33
CA VAL A 72 3.66 1.43 -5.95
C VAL A 72 5.08 0.85 -5.89
N VAL A 73 5.25 -0.44 -6.19
CA VAL A 73 6.54 -1.14 -6.08
C VAL A 73 6.70 -2.16 -7.22
N PRO A 74 7.49 -1.87 -8.27
CA PRO A 74 7.62 -2.73 -9.47
C PRO A 74 8.13 -4.15 -9.21
N GLU A 75 8.90 -4.28 -8.13
CA GLU A 75 9.71 -5.46 -7.82
C GLU A 75 8.95 -6.48 -6.96
N ILE A 76 7.73 -6.15 -6.52
CA ILE A 76 6.92 -7.08 -5.75
C ILE A 76 6.53 -8.31 -6.58
N PRO A 77 6.66 -9.52 -6.02
CA PRO A 77 6.29 -10.75 -6.70
C PRO A 77 4.77 -10.89 -6.87
N LEU A 78 4.35 -11.53 -7.97
CA LEU A 78 2.93 -11.74 -8.34
C LEU A 78 2.13 -12.52 -7.29
N GLY A 79 2.80 -13.42 -6.55
CA GLY A 79 2.19 -14.19 -5.47
C GLY A 79 1.90 -13.35 -4.22
N GLY A 80 2.47 -12.14 -4.11
CA GLY A 80 2.55 -11.41 -2.85
C GLY A 80 3.66 -11.96 -1.95
N VAL A 81 3.83 -11.29 -0.81
CA VAL A 81 4.78 -11.66 0.24
C VAL A 81 4.02 -11.89 1.53
N ASP A 82 4.06 -13.12 2.03
CA ASP A 82 3.32 -13.53 3.23
C ASP A 82 4.26 -13.63 4.46
N MET A 83 5.55 -13.88 4.24
CA MET A 83 6.57 -13.95 5.29
C MET A 83 7.91 -13.34 4.83
N PHE A 84 8.76 -12.94 5.77
CA PHE A 84 10.11 -12.48 5.45
C PHE A 84 11.09 -12.75 6.61
N ALA A 85 12.37 -12.88 6.28
CA ALA A 85 13.46 -12.90 7.23
C ALA A 85 14.49 -11.82 6.89
N CYS A 86 15.15 -11.25 7.90
CA CYS A 86 16.14 -10.20 7.69
C CYS A 86 17.28 -10.25 8.70
N ASN A 87 18.40 -9.62 8.34
CA ASN A 87 19.50 -9.37 9.26
C ASN A 87 19.23 -8.14 10.14
N LYS A 88 20.05 -7.97 11.19
CA LYS A 88 19.96 -6.85 12.13
C LYS A 88 20.08 -5.48 11.46
N SER A 89 20.98 -5.31 10.50
CA SER A 89 21.16 -4.03 9.80
C SER A 89 19.89 -3.61 9.06
N PHE A 90 19.23 -4.54 8.37
CA PHE A 90 17.97 -4.30 7.69
C PHE A 90 16.85 -4.01 8.70
N ARG A 91 16.77 -4.79 9.79
CA ARG A 91 15.80 -4.60 10.88
C ARG A 91 15.92 -3.19 11.45
N ASP A 92 17.12 -2.75 11.81
CA ASP A 92 17.37 -1.45 12.43
C ASP A 92 16.94 -0.31 11.49
N THR A 93 17.28 -0.40 10.20
CA THR A 93 16.88 0.59 9.18
C THR A 93 15.36 0.59 8.93
N LEU A 94 14.72 -0.58 8.91
CA LEU A 94 13.27 -0.66 8.77
C LEU A 94 12.53 0.01 9.95
N LEU A 95 13.10 -0.09 11.15
CA LEU A 95 12.54 0.49 12.36
C LEU A 95 12.65 2.02 12.42
N THR A 96 13.58 2.65 11.71
CA THR A 96 13.65 4.12 11.62
C THR A 96 12.51 4.72 10.78
N LEU A 97 11.83 3.92 9.97
CA LEU A 97 10.67 4.37 9.19
C LEU A 97 9.42 4.43 10.08
N GLU A 98 9.05 5.60 10.57
CA GLU A 98 7.92 5.80 11.51
C GLU A 98 6.57 6.12 10.85
N GLU A 99 6.41 5.78 9.56
CA GLU A 99 5.20 6.08 8.80
C GLU A 99 3.97 5.34 9.38
N ARG A 100 2.90 6.07 9.69
CA ARG A 100 1.70 5.50 10.34
C ARG A 100 0.79 4.73 9.41
N HIS A 101 0.60 5.26 8.20
CA HIS A 101 -0.30 4.71 7.19
C HIS A 101 0.49 4.17 6.00
N SER A 102 1.27 3.13 6.25
CA SER A 102 2.17 2.55 5.26
C SER A 102 2.08 1.02 5.22
N SER A 103 2.56 0.47 4.11
CA SER A 103 2.64 -0.97 3.87
C SER A 103 4.04 -1.44 4.26
N LEU A 104 4.12 -2.35 5.24
CA LEU A 104 5.39 -2.96 5.64
C LEU A 104 6.10 -3.63 4.46
N ILE A 105 5.36 -4.33 3.60
CA ILE A 105 5.90 -4.97 2.40
C ILE A 105 6.46 -3.91 1.46
N ALA A 106 5.74 -2.80 1.23
CA ALA A 106 6.28 -1.75 0.37
C ALA A 106 7.55 -1.13 0.93
N GLN A 107 7.61 -0.88 2.25
CA GLN A 107 8.82 -0.39 2.91
C GLN A 107 10.00 -1.36 2.75
N ILE A 108 9.76 -2.67 2.90
CA ILE A 108 10.79 -3.71 2.71
C ILE A 108 11.43 -3.62 1.33
N PHE A 109 10.61 -3.45 0.29
CA PHE A 109 11.12 -3.36 -1.08
C PHE A 109 11.71 -1.98 -1.39
N TRP A 110 11.18 -0.90 -0.80
CA TRP A 110 11.64 0.47 -1.01
C TRP A 110 13.05 0.71 -0.44
N LEU A 111 13.40 0.06 0.68
CA LEU A 111 14.71 0.19 1.33
C LEU A 111 15.90 -0.23 0.46
N GLY A 112 15.69 -0.95 -0.65
CA GLY A 112 16.72 -1.21 -1.66
C GLY A 112 17.86 -2.14 -1.25
N PHE A 113 17.78 -2.80 -0.09
CA PHE A 113 18.77 -3.77 0.36
C PHE A 113 18.81 -5.02 -0.53
N ARG A 114 19.91 -5.78 -0.42
CA ARG A 114 20.09 -7.03 -1.17
C ARG A 114 19.05 -8.04 -0.70
N ARG A 115 18.25 -8.52 -1.65
CA ARG A 115 17.11 -9.37 -1.36
C ARG A 115 17.02 -10.55 -2.30
N THR A 116 16.53 -11.66 -1.77
CA THR A 116 16.16 -12.85 -2.54
C THR A 116 14.79 -13.37 -2.11
N SER A 117 14.23 -14.31 -2.86
CA SER A 117 12.90 -14.87 -2.61
C SER A 117 12.94 -16.39 -2.52
N VAL A 118 12.25 -16.95 -1.54
CA VAL A 118 11.98 -18.39 -1.42
C VAL A 118 10.55 -18.64 -1.85
N LYS A 119 10.35 -19.62 -2.74
CA LYS A 119 9.01 -20.01 -3.18
C LYS A 119 8.45 -21.10 -2.27
N TYR A 120 7.16 -21.06 -1.99
CA TYR A 120 6.51 -22.09 -1.20
C TYR A 120 5.06 -22.35 -1.62
N LEU A 121 4.61 -23.59 -1.43
CA LEU A 121 3.23 -24.00 -1.58
C LEU A 121 2.46 -23.72 -0.29
N ARG A 122 1.45 -22.85 -0.36
CA ARG A 122 0.64 -22.48 0.80
C ARG A 122 -0.30 -23.62 1.17
N LYS A 123 -0.29 -24.03 2.43
CA LYS A 123 -1.20 -25.05 2.97
C LYS A 123 -2.61 -24.46 3.15
N LYS A 124 -3.63 -25.32 3.06
CA LYS A 124 -5.00 -24.92 3.40
C LYS A 124 -5.06 -24.61 4.89
N ARG A 125 -5.87 -23.62 5.27
CA ARG A 125 -6.06 -23.29 6.69
C ARG A 125 -6.80 -24.43 7.37
N GLU A 126 -6.26 -24.92 8.49
CA GLU A 126 -6.91 -25.95 9.29
C GLU A 126 -7.98 -25.36 10.24
N HIS A 127 -7.73 -24.16 10.78
CA HIS A 127 -8.60 -23.53 11.77
C HIS A 127 -8.84 -22.02 11.52
N GLY A 128 -10.10 -21.59 11.60
CA GLY A 128 -10.49 -20.17 11.61
C GLY A 128 -10.77 -19.53 10.24
N LEU A 129 -11.41 -18.36 10.27
CA LEU A 129 -11.81 -17.59 9.08
C LEU A 129 -10.75 -16.55 8.68
N SER A 130 -10.73 -16.14 7.42
CA SER A 130 -9.81 -15.10 6.92
C SER A 130 -10.07 -13.77 7.61
N ALA A 131 -9.08 -13.28 8.36
CA ALA A 131 -9.11 -11.93 8.91
C ALA A 131 -9.04 -10.83 7.83
N TRP A 132 -8.69 -11.20 6.59
CA TRP A 132 -8.56 -10.31 5.43
C TRP A 132 -9.89 -10.21 4.66
N THR A 133 -10.71 -9.25 5.05
CA THR A 133 -11.96 -8.89 4.35
C THR A 133 -11.69 -8.00 3.14
N LEU A 134 -12.63 -7.92 2.19
CA LEU A 134 -12.54 -7.04 1.02
C LEU A 134 -12.30 -5.57 1.41
N ARG A 135 -12.99 -5.09 2.45
CA ARG A 135 -12.80 -3.73 2.98
C ARG A 135 -11.36 -3.47 3.44
N LYS A 136 -10.73 -4.44 4.13
CA LYS A 136 -9.32 -4.33 4.54
C LYS A 136 -8.38 -4.33 3.33
N LYS A 137 -8.69 -5.10 2.28
CA LYS A 137 -7.93 -5.10 1.00
C LYS A 137 -7.93 -3.71 0.37
N ILE A 138 -9.11 -3.12 0.24
CA ILE A 138 -9.28 -1.80 -0.37
C ILE A 138 -8.55 -0.74 0.46
N ASN A 139 -8.73 -0.73 1.78
CA ASN A 139 -8.06 0.23 2.65
C ASN A 139 -6.53 0.12 2.55
N TYR A 140 -5.99 -1.10 2.58
CA TYR A 140 -4.55 -1.33 2.43
C TYR A 140 -4.02 -0.89 1.06
N MET A 141 -4.81 -1.07 0.00
CA MET A 141 -4.48 -0.56 -1.34
C MET A 141 -4.40 0.96 -1.34
N MET A 142 -5.44 1.62 -0.83
CA MET A 142 -5.48 3.08 -0.77
C MET A 142 -4.31 3.62 0.06
N ASP A 143 -4.04 3.00 1.22
CA ASP A 143 -2.88 3.36 2.04
C ASP A 143 -1.57 3.24 1.27
N SER A 144 -1.38 2.14 0.53
CA SER A 144 -0.18 1.95 -0.30
C SER A 144 -0.09 2.98 -1.44
N VAL A 145 -1.20 3.28 -2.12
CA VAL A 145 -1.23 4.26 -3.21
C VAL A 145 -0.92 5.66 -2.69
N PHE A 146 -1.52 6.08 -1.58
CA PHE A 146 -1.28 7.41 -1.02
C PHE A 146 0.12 7.56 -0.40
N ALA A 147 0.69 6.50 0.18
CA ALA A 147 1.98 6.57 0.84
C ALA A 147 3.16 6.51 -0.13
N PHE A 148 3.07 5.69 -1.19
CA PHE A 148 4.20 5.43 -2.09
C PHE A 148 4.03 6.07 -3.47
N THR A 149 2.92 6.76 -3.73
CA THR A 149 2.64 7.35 -5.05
C THR A 149 1.97 8.71 -4.93
N ASP A 150 2.21 9.56 -5.93
CA ASP A 150 1.53 10.83 -6.13
C ASP A 150 0.45 10.74 -7.23
N LEU A 151 0.08 9.51 -7.61
CA LEU A 151 -0.86 9.25 -8.70
C LEU A 151 -2.23 9.92 -8.51
N PRO A 152 -2.87 9.88 -7.32
CA PRO A 152 -4.15 10.57 -7.11
C PRO A 152 -4.08 12.07 -7.39
N ILE A 153 -2.98 12.72 -6.98
CA ILE A 153 -2.75 14.15 -7.21
C ILE A 153 -2.49 14.41 -8.70
N ARG A 154 -1.62 13.63 -9.34
CA ARG A 154 -1.34 13.78 -10.78
C ARG A 154 -2.59 13.59 -11.63
N LEU A 155 -3.45 12.62 -11.27
CA LEU A 155 -4.71 12.41 -11.97
C LEU A 155 -5.63 13.62 -11.81
N LEU A 156 -5.77 14.15 -10.60
CA LEU A 156 -6.58 15.34 -10.34
C LEU A 156 -6.07 16.55 -11.13
N ILE A 157 -4.75 16.77 -11.17
CA ILE A 157 -4.13 17.86 -11.95
C ILE A 157 -4.38 17.67 -13.45
N ARG A 158 -4.26 16.45 -13.97
CA ARG A 158 -4.50 16.17 -15.40
C ARG A 158 -5.96 16.36 -15.79
N VAL A 159 -6.89 15.85 -14.98
CA VAL A 159 -8.33 15.99 -15.22
C VAL A 159 -8.75 17.45 -15.07
N GLY A 160 -8.26 18.13 -14.04
CA GLY A 160 -8.49 19.56 -13.83
C GLY A 160 -7.96 20.39 -14.99
N GLY A 161 -6.71 20.14 -15.42
CA GLY A 161 -6.09 20.84 -16.55
C GLY A 161 -6.83 20.60 -17.88
N ALA A 162 -7.20 19.35 -18.18
CA ALA A 162 -8.01 19.03 -19.35
C ALA A 162 -9.40 19.72 -19.29
N GLY A 163 -10.02 19.72 -18.10
CA GLY A 163 -11.27 20.42 -17.85
C GLY A 163 -11.16 21.93 -18.06
N SER A 164 -10.07 22.56 -17.62
CA SER A 164 -9.81 24.00 -17.82
C SER A 164 -9.67 24.35 -19.30
N VAL A 165 -8.97 23.53 -20.10
CA VAL A 165 -8.83 23.73 -21.55
C VAL A 165 -10.19 23.62 -22.24
N LEU A 166 -10.98 22.59 -21.89
CA LEU A 166 -12.34 22.43 -22.42
C LEU A 166 -13.25 23.60 -22.02
N ALA A 167 -13.20 24.03 -20.76
CA ALA A 167 -14.00 25.15 -20.27
C ALA A 167 -13.63 26.46 -20.97
N LEU A 168 -12.35 26.71 -21.24
CA LEU A 168 -11.90 27.86 -22.02
C LEU A 168 -12.44 27.82 -23.44
N PHE A 169 -12.34 26.67 -24.11
CA PHE A 169 -12.85 26.47 -25.47
C PHE A 169 -14.37 26.68 -25.55
N PHE A 170 -15.14 26.05 -24.65
CA PHE A 170 -16.58 26.27 -24.54
C PHE A 170 -16.91 27.74 -24.21
N GLY A 171 -16.13 28.38 -23.34
CA GLY A 171 -16.29 29.79 -23.00
C GLY A 171 -16.16 30.71 -24.22
N VAL A 172 -15.15 30.48 -25.07
CA VAL A 172 -14.97 31.24 -26.31
C VAL A 172 -16.15 31.06 -27.26
N ILE A 173 -16.64 29.81 -27.44
CA ILE A 173 -17.82 29.52 -28.28
C ILE A 173 -19.05 30.26 -27.77
N VAL A 174 -19.31 30.21 -26.46
CA VAL A 174 -20.47 30.87 -25.84
C VAL A 174 -20.39 32.39 -25.98
N ILE A 175 -19.20 32.98 -25.82
CA ILE A 175 -19.00 34.42 -26.02
C ILE A 175 -19.27 34.81 -27.49
N ALA A 176 -18.74 34.04 -28.44
CA ALA A 176 -18.97 34.28 -29.86
C ALA A 176 -20.46 34.19 -30.24
N ALA A 177 -21.16 33.14 -29.78
CA ALA A 177 -22.59 32.96 -30.00
C ALA A 177 -23.45 34.06 -29.35
N LYS A 178 -23.03 34.56 -28.18
CA LYS A 178 -23.68 35.71 -27.51
C LYS A 178 -23.52 37.00 -28.32
N LEU A 179 -22.31 37.28 -28.81
CA LEU A 179 -22.04 38.46 -29.64
C LEU A 179 -22.75 38.40 -31.00
N GLY A 180 -22.98 37.20 -31.54
CA GLY A 180 -23.77 36.96 -32.74
C GLY A 180 -25.28 37.05 -32.56
N GLY A 181 -25.78 37.25 -31.32
CA GLY A 181 -27.22 37.38 -31.04
C GLY A 181 -28.02 36.06 -31.04
N GLU A 182 -27.35 34.91 -31.08
CA GLU A 182 -28.01 33.60 -31.23
C GLU A 182 -28.57 33.00 -29.91
N ILE A 183 -28.27 33.62 -28.76
CA ILE A 183 -28.66 33.09 -27.45
C ILE A 183 -29.86 33.88 -26.88
N LEU A 184 -31.07 33.33 -27.04
CA LEU A 184 -32.33 33.89 -26.53
C LEU A 184 -32.71 33.48 -25.07
N VAL A 185 -31.96 32.56 -24.44
CA VAL A 185 -32.08 32.04 -23.02
C VAL A 185 -33.33 31.17 -22.77
N PRO A 186 -33.22 29.90 -22.27
CA PRO A 186 -32.67 29.54 -20.97
C PRO A 186 -31.61 28.42 -20.96
N GLY A 187 -30.47 28.70 -20.32
CA GLY A 187 -29.38 27.76 -20.08
C GLY A 187 -29.44 27.03 -18.73
N TYR A 188 -30.61 26.95 -18.08
CA TYR A 188 -30.75 26.45 -16.71
C TYR A 188 -30.27 25.00 -16.55
N ALA A 189 -30.66 24.10 -17.46
CA ALA A 189 -30.25 22.69 -17.37
C ALA A 189 -28.72 22.53 -17.51
N VAL A 190 -28.11 23.22 -18.48
CA VAL A 190 -26.66 23.18 -18.71
C VAL A 190 -25.89 23.86 -17.58
N THR A 191 -26.39 24.99 -17.06
CA THR A 191 -25.75 25.70 -15.94
C THR A 191 -25.83 24.88 -14.65
N MET A 192 -26.97 24.28 -14.32
CA MET A 192 -27.10 23.39 -13.16
C MET A 192 -26.22 22.15 -13.29
N LEU A 193 -26.13 21.54 -14.48
CA LEU A 193 -25.25 20.40 -14.73
C LEU A 193 -23.78 20.78 -14.58
N MET A 194 -23.36 21.92 -15.13
CA MET A 194 -21.99 22.43 -15.00
C MET A 194 -21.64 22.78 -13.56
N ILE A 195 -22.52 23.48 -12.84
CA ILE A 195 -22.30 23.83 -11.42
C ILE A 195 -22.20 22.56 -10.58
N THR A 196 -23.09 21.59 -10.78
CA THR A 196 -23.08 20.33 -10.03
C THR A 196 -21.81 19.54 -10.34
N LEU A 197 -21.43 19.42 -11.61
CA LEU A 197 -20.23 18.72 -12.04
C LEU A 197 -18.96 19.36 -11.46
N LEU A 198 -18.83 20.69 -11.57
CA LEU A 198 -17.72 21.43 -10.99
C LEU A 198 -17.70 21.33 -9.47
N GLY A 199 -18.87 21.40 -8.82
CA GLY A 199 -19.00 21.20 -7.38
C GLY A 199 -18.53 19.81 -6.94
N SER A 200 -18.97 18.75 -7.62
CA SER A 200 -18.52 17.38 -7.36
C SER A 200 -17.01 17.21 -7.58
N LEU A 201 -16.45 17.81 -8.64
CA LEU A 201 -15.02 17.72 -8.95
C LEU A 201 -14.16 18.48 -7.92
N ASN A 202 -14.63 19.64 -7.44
CA ASN A 202 -13.99 20.39 -6.35
C ASN A 202 -14.03 19.60 -5.04
N LEU A 203 -15.18 19.03 -4.67
CA LEU A 203 -15.30 18.17 -3.48
C LEU A 203 -14.39 16.95 -3.59
N MET A 204 -14.28 16.35 -4.77
CA MET A 204 -13.33 15.25 -5.02
C MET A 204 -11.88 15.72 -4.81
N GLY A 205 -11.51 16.88 -5.36
CA GLY A 205 -10.18 17.45 -5.22
C GLY A 205 -9.82 17.76 -3.76
N LEU A 206 -10.74 18.40 -3.04
CA LEU A 206 -10.61 18.63 -1.60
C LEU A 206 -10.50 17.33 -0.81
N GLY A 207 -11.23 16.28 -1.21
CA GLY A 207 -11.12 14.95 -0.60
C GLY A 207 -9.75 14.32 -0.77
N VAL A 208 -9.13 14.45 -1.95
CA VAL A 208 -7.76 13.98 -2.21
C VAL A 208 -6.76 14.77 -1.36
N VAL A 209 -6.81 16.10 -1.42
CA VAL A 209 -5.92 16.97 -0.63
C VAL A 209 -6.09 16.72 0.86
N GLY A 210 -7.33 16.61 1.34
CA GLY A 210 -7.65 16.28 2.73
C GLY A 210 -7.10 14.91 3.16
N SER A 211 -7.06 13.92 2.25
CA SER A 211 -6.47 12.61 2.53
C SER A 211 -4.96 12.68 2.73
N TYR A 212 -4.25 13.48 1.92
CA TYR A 212 -2.82 13.73 2.12
C TYR A 212 -2.57 14.55 3.38
N ALA A 213 -3.31 15.65 3.59
CA ALA A 213 -3.20 16.48 4.78
C ALA A 213 -3.44 15.70 6.07
N TRP A 214 -4.45 14.81 6.07
CA TRP A 214 -4.71 13.89 7.18
C TRP A 214 -3.52 12.96 7.46
N ARG A 215 -2.93 12.35 6.43
CA ARG A 215 -1.76 11.48 6.59
C ARG A 215 -0.54 12.25 7.11
N THR A 216 -0.31 13.45 6.60
CA THR A 216 0.73 14.35 7.10
C THR A 216 0.50 14.66 8.57
N TYR A 217 -0.72 15.05 8.95
CA TYR A 217 -1.10 15.29 10.35
C TYR A 217 -0.93 14.05 11.24
N GLU A 218 -1.30 12.87 10.74
CA GLU A 218 -1.12 11.62 11.48
C GLU A 218 0.35 11.30 11.74
N ASN A 219 1.23 11.59 10.78
CA ASN A 219 2.69 11.42 10.93
C ASN A 219 3.31 12.48 11.85
N THR A 220 2.83 13.72 11.86
CA THR A 220 3.37 14.77 12.77
C THR A 220 2.98 14.58 14.23
N LYS A 221 1.94 13.79 14.52
CA LYS A 221 1.57 13.47 15.91
C LYS A 221 2.65 12.67 16.66
N SER A 222 3.54 11.98 15.95
CA SER A 222 4.65 11.19 16.51
C SER A 222 4.27 10.30 17.70
N ARG A 223 3.04 9.75 17.71
CA ARG A 223 2.63 8.81 18.75
C ARG A 223 3.23 7.44 18.45
N PRO A 224 3.64 6.68 19.47
CA PRO A 224 4.17 5.34 19.28
C PRO A 224 3.13 4.45 18.57
N HIS A 225 3.61 3.61 17.63
CA HIS A 225 2.75 2.70 16.86
C HIS A 225 2.01 1.68 17.73
N ALA A 226 2.60 1.30 18.86
CA ALA A 226 2.00 0.43 19.84
C ALA A 226 2.64 0.71 21.21
N ILE A 227 1.90 0.43 22.28
CA ILE A 227 2.39 0.47 23.64
C ILE A 227 2.35 -0.97 24.16
N PRO A 228 3.50 -1.62 24.42
CA PRO A 228 3.50 -2.96 24.98
C PRO A 228 2.99 -2.89 26.43
N MET A 229 1.89 -3.60 26.70
CA MET A 229 1.32 -3.67 28.06
C MET A 229 2.17 -4.57 28.98
N ARG A 230 2.72 -5.67 28.43
CA ARG A 230 3.57 -6.62 29.14
C ARG A 230 4.58 -7.20 28.17
N VAL A 231 5.83 -7.36 28.62
CA VAL A 231 6.90 -8.03 27.87
C VAL A 231 7.38 -9.20 28.70
N GLU A 232 7.16 -10.42 28.20
CA GLU A 232 7.67 -11.64 28.80
C GLU A 232 8.89 -12.10 28.01
N LYS A 233 10.00 -12.37 28.70
CA LYS A 233 11.24 -12.83 28.09
C LYS A 233 11.40 -14.30 28.40
N PHE A 234 11.53 -15.11 27.36
CA PHE A 234 11.75 -16.55 27.46
C PHE A 234 13.15 -16.87 26.92
N GLY A 235 14.08 -17.22 27.81
CA GLY A 235 15.47 -17.51 27.46
C GLY A 235 16.43 -17.24 28.62
N ALA A 236 17.48 -18.07 28.73
CA ALA A 236 18.46 -18.03 29.82
C ALA A 236 19.11 -16.65 29.95
N GLN A 237 19.17 -16.15 31.18
CA GLN A 237 20.05 -15.05 31.56
C GLN A 237 21.45 -15.35 30.99
N ARG A 238 21.93 -14.52 30.06
CA ARG A 238 23.36 -14.44 29.82
C ARG A 238 23.93 -13.77 31.06
N GLU A 239 24.70 -14.53 31.85
CA GLU A 239 25.69 -13.99 32.80
C GLU A 239 26.65 -13.03 32.09
#